data_AF-A0A6C0AJR0-F1
#
_entry.id   AF-A0A6C0AJR0-F1
#
_cell.length_a   1.000
_cell.length_b   1.000
_cell.length_c   1.000
_cell.angle_alpha   90.00
_cell.angle_beta   90.00
_cell.angle_gamma   90.00
#
_symmetry.space_group_name_H-M   'P 1'
#
loop_
_entity.id
_entity.type
_entity.pdbx_description
1 polymer ?
#
loop_
_entity_poly.entity_id
_entity_poly.type
_entity_poly.pdbx_seq_one_letter_code
_entity_poly.pdbx_strand_id
1 'polypeptide(L)'
;MTVTFVTAFLDLREDRPKDRATDVRFELFKQLNATGIRLHVFVSPEFRARLPPIHDGVVETISLEELDLYSISPLGIPDTRSDVHDTRNFLILMNAKIEFIMRAIRSGQHSSSHYAWVDFNLYHVLHDPGSADELRALSTGYIPPTCLFFPGCWPRGVTWDTVNWRFCGGFFLGDRNSLTRLYEFYCIEYPKLPKLTWEVNVWAYFESLGFHFDWYQADHNPSIINIPRAVVCDPPGIPHAWASYDQRLIIGGSIYRYVLECIRPHAITAIFPQTDGILADDEYHRTMTSLGRIETVVRPGREYAGLEALAHPTTRPLVCLYATHGFTSKSMILLPWDDMAFENGLSFPQRSWSEKIQTVMWRGGSSGFHRPSVRMRVVETLFGVPNTDVRFVPGGWPVNDNVIPSEHFADKSLLGPDAHSRYKYVLIIDGNTQASNGHWGFAIGSVPILITHPESRWWFKSELIPMVNYVPIKYDLTDLVEKIEWLVTHDDEARVIAENALKMSRRVFSPAFQRGYINNRIRQIAQQDH
;
A
#
# COMPACT_ATOMS: atom_id res chain seq x y z
N MET A 1 17.93 -15.08 10.17
CA MET A 1 17.36 -15.69 8.96
C MET A 1 18.36 -15.46 7.85
N THR A 2 18.82 -16.50 7.17
CA THR A 2 19.81 -16.36 6.10
C THR A 2 19.24 -16.98 4.84
N VAL A 3 19.34 -16.26 3.73
CA VAL A 3 18.99 -16.79 2.40
C VAL A 3 20.19 -17.53 1.84
N THR A 4 19.98 -18.73 1.32
CA THR A 4 21.00 -19.42 0.49
C THR A 4 20.74 -19.11 -0.97
N PHE A 5 21.73 -18.55 -1.66
CA PHE A 5 21.67 -18.27 -3.10
C PHE A 5 22.22 -19.46 -3.86
N VAL A 6 21.44 -20.03 -4.77
CA VAL A 6 21.77 -21.21 -5.54
C VAL A 6 22.06 -20.80 -6.97
N THR A 7 23.12 -21.36 -7.53
CA THR A 7 23.56 -21.08 -8.91
C THR A 7 24.15 -22.33 -9.56
N ALA A 8 24.19 -22.38 -10.89
CA ALA A 8 24.77 -23.50 -11.61
C ALA A 8 25.56 -23.07 -12.86
N PHE A 9 26.66 -23.78 -13.14
CA PHE A 9 27.42 -23.66 -14.38
C PHE A 9 27.81 -25.03 -14.92
N LEU A 10 27.05 -25.52 -15.91
CA LEU A 10 27.23 -26.85 -16.48
C LEU A 10 27.84 -26.82 -17.88
N ASP A 11 28.62 -27.85 -18.20
CA ASP A 11 28.99 -28.18 -19.57
C ASP A 11 27.78 -28.79 -20.28
N LEU A 12 27.39 -28.19 -21.41
CA LEU A 12 26.27 -28.66 -22.22
C LEU A 12 26.71 -29.53 -23.39
N ARG A 13 28.03 -29.74 -23.57
CA ARG A 13 28.63 -30.48 -24.69
C ARG A 13 28.27 -29.91 -26.06
N GLU A 14 28.22 -28.58 -26.13
CA GLU A 14 27.80 -27.82 -27.31
C GLU A 14 28.72 -26.62 -27.54
N ASP A 15 28.99 -26.30 -28.81
CA ASP A 15 29.75 -25.11 -29.17
C ASP A 15 28.94 -23.84 -28.86
N ARG A 16 29.51 -22.95 -28.02
CA ARG A 16 28.88 -21.69 -27.62
C ARG A 16 29.54 -20.48 -28.31
N PRO A 17 28.77 -19.45 -28.70
CA PRO A 17 29.31 -18.22 -29.28
C PRO A 17 30.30 -17.48 -28.37
N LYS A 18 31.25 -16.77 -28.97
CA LYS A 18 32.39 -16.11 -28.27
C LYS A 18 31.96 -15.04 -27.27
N ASP A 19 30.87 -14.34 -27.51
CA ASP A 19 30.25 -13.36 -26.59
C ASP A 19 29.69 -14.01 -25.31
N ARG A 20 29.59 -15.35 -25.28
CA ARG A 20 29.19 -16.16 -24.12
C ARG A 20 30.32 -17.09 -23.66
N ALA A 21 31.57 -16.73 -23.94
CA ALA A 21 32.73 -17.52 -23.58
C ALA A 21 32.77 -17.84 -22.09
N THR A 22 33.22 -19.05 -21.77
CA THR A 22 33.33 -19.56 -20.41
C THR A 22 34.13 -18.61 -19.52
N ASP A 23 35.23 -18.04 -20.02
CA ASP A 23 36.09 -17.13 -19.25
C ASP A 23 35.34 -15.87 -18.78
N VAL A 24 34.54 -15.26 -19.65
CA VAL A 24 33.72 -14.09 -19.31
C VAL A 24 32.73 -14.41 -18.19
N ARG A 25 32.08 -15.58 -18.25
CA ARG A 25 31.13 -16.00 -17.22
C ARG A 25 31.78 -16.26 -15.87
N PHE A 26 33.00 -16.81 -15.87
CA PHE A 26 33.78 -16.98 -14.63
C PHE A 26 34.22 -15.64 -14.03
N GLU A 27 34.55 -14.63 -14.84
CA GLU A 27 34.84 -13.28 -14.33
C GLU A 27 33.61 -12.62 -13.71
N LEU A 28 32.43 -12.78 -14.33
CA LEU A 28 31.16 -12.30 -13.74
C LEU A 28 30.83 -13.05 -12.44
N PHE A 29 31.07 -14.37 -12.40
CA PHE A 29 30.87 -15.15 -11.18
C PHE A 29 31.82 -14.72 -10.05
N LYS A 30 33.07 -14.36 -10.35
CA LYS A 30 33.99 -13.83 -9.33
C LYS A 30 33.43 -12.56 -8.67
N GLN A 31 32.74 -11.70 -9.43
CA GLN A 31 32.06 -10.53 -8.88
C GLN A 31 30.89 -10.92 -7.97
N LEU A 32 30.09 -11.91 -8.38
CA LEU A 32 29.02 -12.47 -7.54
C LEU A 32 29.57 -13.06 -6.23
N ASN A 33 30.62 -13.87 -6.31
CA ASN A 33 31.27 -14.46 -5.14
C ASN A 33 31.87 -13.39 -4.22
N ALA A 34 32.40 -12.30 -4.78
CA ALA A 34 32.96 -11.19 -4.02
C ALA A 34 31.91 -10.41 -3.19
N THR A 35 30.60 -10.61 -3.43
CA THR A 35 29.55 -10.01 -2.58
C THR A 35 29.58 -10.51 -1.13
N GLY A 36 30.08 -11.74 -0.91
CA GLY A 36 30.05 -12.42 0.37
C GLY A 36 28.71 -13.06 0.73
N ILE A 37 27.75 -13.15 -0.20
CA ILE A 37 26.50 -13.89 0.03
C ILE A 37 26.76 -15.40 0.10
N ARG A 38 25.93 -16.10 0.88
CA ARG A 38 25.99 -17.57 0.99
C ARG A 38 25.59 -18.22 -0.34
N LEU A 39 26.54 -18.89 -0.99
CA LEU A 39 26.33 -19.55 -2.27
C LEU A 39 26.25 -21.08 -2.15
N HIS A 40 25.35 -21.69 -2.92
CA HIS A 40 25.32 -23.11 -3.23
C HIS A 40 25.52 -23.28 -4.74
N VAL A 41 26.70 -23.73 -5.13
CA VAL A 41 27.15 -23.75 -6.52
C VAL A 41 27.12 -25.17 -7.05
N PHE A 42 26.35 -25.40 -8.11
CA PHE A 42 26.43 -26.62 -8.90
C PHE A 42 27.33 -26.39 -10.12
N VAL A 43 28.26 -27.29 -10.38
CA VAL A 43 29.22 -27.11 -11.48
C VAL A 43 29.54 -28.44 -12.16
N SER A 44 29.77 -28.45 -13.46
CA SER A 44 30.26 -29.68 -14.10
C SER A 44 31.69 -30.03 -13.64
N PRO A 45 32.05 -31.31 -13.51
CA PRO A 45 33.35 -31.75 -13.00
C PRO A 45 34.56 -31.06 -13.66
N GLU A 46 34.49 -30.82 -14.97
CA GLU A 46 35.53 -30.20 -15.81
C GLU A 46 35.80 -28.75 -15.42
N PHE A 47 34.80 -28.08 -14.86
CA PHE A 47 34.86 -26.68 -14.46
C PHE A 47 35.15 -26.49 -12.97
N ARG A 48 35.17 -27.57 -12.17
CA ARG A 48 35.36 -27.50 -10.72
C ARG A 48 36.66 -26.79 -10.33
N ALA A 49 37.76 -27.09 -11.01
CA ALA A 49 39.07 -26.51 -10.71
C ALA A 49 39.17 -25.01 -11.06
N ARG A 50 38.21 -24.47 -11.81
CA ARG A 50 38.20 -23.05 -12.22
C ARG A 50 37.48 -22.14 -11.22
N LEU A 51 36.71 -22.69 -10.29
CA LEU A 51 35.97 -21.89 -9.32
C LEU A 51 36.92 -21.23 -8.32
N PRO A 52 36.72 -19.93 -8.00
CA PRO A 52 37.40 -19.31 -6.87
C PRO A 52 36.97 -19.98 -5.54
N PRO A 53 37.73 -19.78 -4.45
CA PRO A 53 37.27 -20.17 -3.11
C PRO A 53 35.90 -19.56 -2.81
N ILE A 54 34.94 -20.39 -2.39
CA ILE A 54 33.61 -19.96 -1.98
C ILE A 54 33.59 -19.89 -0.45
N HIS A 55 33.40 -18.70 0.09
CA HIS A 55 33.32 -18.47 1.53
C HIS A 55 31.88 -18.62 2.01
N ASP A 56 31.67 -19.33 3.13
CA ASP A 56 30.32 -19.64 3.67
C ASP A 56 29.37 -20.24 2.61
N GLY A 57 29.88 -21.15 1.76
CA GLY A 57 29.11 -21.75 0.68
C GLY A 57 29.44 -23.21 0.41
N VAL A 58 28.61 -23.83 -0.43
CA VAL A 58 28.69 -25.23 -0.84
C VAL A 58 28.98 -25.30 -2.32
N VAL A 59 29.81 -26.25 -2.74
CA VAL A 59 30.01 -26.54 -4.16
C VAL A 59 29.84 -28.03 -4.41
N GLU A 60 28.91 -28.38 -5.28
CA GLU A 60 28.62 -29.75 -5.72
C GLU A 60 28.92 -29.91 -7.20
N THR A 61 29.45 -31.08 -7.57
CA THR A 61 29.67 -31.42 -8.97
C THR A 61 28.49 -32.21 -9.53
N ILE A 62 27.97 -31.81 -10.68
CA ILE A 62 26.85 -32.47 -11.34
C ILE A 62 26.90 -32.26 -12.85
N SER A 63 26.45 -33.25 -13.60
CA SER A 63 26.29 -33.19 -15.06
C SER A 63 24.83 -32.95 -15.43
N LEU A 64 24.57 -32.41 -16.62
CA LEU A 64 23.21 -32.11 -17.06
C LEU A 64 22.32 -33.37 -17.06
N GLU A 65 22.88 -34.51 -17.45
CA GLU A 65 22.18 -35.79 -17.56
C GLU A 65 21.76 -36.40 -16.22
N GLU A 66 22.33 -35.90 -15.10
CA GLU A 66 22.01 -36.35 -13.75
C GLU A 66 20.80 -35.63 -13.15
N LEU A 67 20.21 -34.66 -13.88
CA LEU A 67 19.04 -33.91 -13.45
C LEU A 67 17.75 -34.71 -13.65
N ASP A 68 16.86 -34.66 -12.67
CA ASP A 68 15.54 -35.30 -12.74
C ASP A 68 14.76 -34.74 -13.94
N LEU A 69 14.79 -33.41 -14.11
CA LEU A 69 14.12 -32.72 -15.22
C LEU A 69 14.71 -33.08 -16.59
N TYR A 70 16.00 -33.47 -16.67
CA TYR A 70 16.58 -33.95 -17.93
C TYR A 70 15.87 -35.22 -18.41
N SER A 71 15.61 -36.15 -17.49
CA SER A 71 14.99 -37.45 -17.81
C SER A 71 13.53 -37.35 -18.26
N ILE A 72 12.80 -36.32 -17.81
CA ILE A 72 11.38 -36.12 -18.11
C ILE A 72 11.10 -34.98 -19.10
N SER A 73 12.15 -34.43 -19.72
CA SER A 73 12.03 -33.27 -20.60
C SER A 73 11.28 -33.59 -21.91
N PRO A 74 10.32 -32.74 -22.32
CA PRO A 74 9.62 -32.87 -23.61
C PRO A 74 10.58 -33.06 -24.78
N LEU A 75 10.16 -33.83 -25.80
CA LEU A 75 11.02 -34.13 -26.96
C LEU A 75 11.15 -32.95 -27.96
N GLY A 76 10.07 -32.19 -28.15
CA GLY A 76 10.07 -31.03 -29.06
C GLY A 76 10.88 -29.85 -28.52
N ILE A 77 11.26 -28.93 -29.41
CA ILE A 77 11.89 -27.63 -29.10
C ILE A 77 11.18 -26.52 -29.90
N PRO A 78 11.35 -25.22 -29.56
CA PRO A 78 10.67 -24.12 -30.25
C PRO A 78 11.04 -24.01 -31.73
N ASP A 79 10.06 -23.70 -32.59
CA ASP A 79 10.30 -23.56 -34.04
C ASP A 79 11.02 -22.24 -34.36
N THR A 80 10.71 -21.18 -33.63
CA THR A 80 11.38 -19.88 -33.75
C THR A 80 12.33 -19.68 -32.57
N ARG A 81 13.63 -19.84 -32.79
CA ARG A 81 14.66 -19.68 -31.74
C ARG A 81 16.03 -19.38 -32.34
N SER A 82 16.99 -19.05 -31.51
CA SER A 82 18.40 -19.06 -31.94
C SER A 82 18.94 -20.49 -31.89
N ASP A 83 19.18 -21.09 -33.06
CA ASP A 83 19.68 -22.48 -33.16
C ASP A 83 21.01 -22.72 -32.42
N VAL A 84 21.80 -21.65 -32.25
CA VAL A 84 23.12 -21.70 -31.59
C VAL A 84 23.03 -21.45 -30.07
N HIS A 85 21.93 -20.84 -29.60
CA HIS A 85 21.79 -20.46 -28.19
C HIS A 85 20.75 -21.29 -27.46
N ASP A 86 19.57 -21.43 -28.07
CA ASP A 86 18.38 -22.07 -27.52
C ASP A 86 18.35 -23.56 -27.89
N THR A 87 19.47 -24.22 -27.62
CA THR A 87 19.65 -25.65 -27.81
C THR A 87 18.79 -26.43 -26.82
N ARG A 88 18.57 -27.73 -27.08
CA ARG A 88 17.83 -28.61 -26.16
C ARG A 88 18.44 -28.58 -24.76
N ASN A 89 19.76 -28.76 -24.66
CA ASN A 89 20.44 -28.81 -23.37
C ASN A 89 20.37 -27.47 -22.63
N PHE A 90 20.40 -26.35 -23.36
CA PHE A 90 20.21 -25.04 -22.76
C PHE A 90 18.80 -24.86 -22.19
N LEU A 91 17.75 -25.21 -22.94
CA LEU A 91 16.38 -25.08 -22.48
C LEU A 91 16.09 -25.98 -21.27
N ILE A 92 16.68 -27.17 -21.22
CA ILE A 92 16.62 -28.04 -20.04
C ILE A 92 17.31 -27.37 -18.85
N LEU A 93 18.53 -26.86 -19.02
CA LEU A 93 19.27 -26.16 -17.95
C LEU A 93 18.46 -24.97 -17.40
N MET A 94 17.83 -24.19 -18.28
CA MET A 94 17.01 -23.05 -17.86
C MET A 94 15.81 -23.46 -17.03
N ASN A 95 15.14 -24.57 -17.37
CA ASN A 95 14.03 -25.10 -16.57
C ASN A 95 14.51 -25.79 -15.28
N ALA A 96 15.78 -26.23 -15.23
CA ALA A 96 16.35 -26.91 -14.06
C ALA A 96 16.69 -26.01 -12.87
N LYS A 97 16.52 -24.69 -12.98
CA LYS A 97 16.80 -23.72 -11.90
C LYS A 97 16.14 -24.10 -10.58
N ILE A 98 14.86 -24.48 -10.62
CA ILE A 98 14.12 -24.91 -9.44
C ILE A 98 14.60 -26.27 -8.89
N GLU A 99 15.10 -27.16 -9.74
CA GLU A 99 15.66 -28.44 -9.31
C GLU A 99 16.95 -28.24 -8.51
N PHE A 100 17.84 -27.34 -8.95
CA PHE A 100 19.04 -27.00 -8.18
C PHE A 100 18.69 -26.43 -6.80
N ILE A 101 17.67 -25.57 -6.72
CA ILE A 101 17.15 -25.06 -5.46
C ILE A 101 16.68 -26.21 -4.57
N MET A 102 15.95 -27.17 -5.12
CA MET A 102 15.48 -28.33 -4.35
C MET A 102 16.61 -29.27 -3.92
N ARG A 103 17.63 -29.47 -4.75
CA ARG A 103 18.84 -30.21 -4.37
C ARG A 103 19.55 -29.51 -3.21
N ALA A 104 19.69 -28.19 -3.28
CA ALA A 104 20.26 -27.41 -2.18
C ALA A 104 19.45 -27.54 -0.88
N ILE A 105 18.11 -27.43 -0.96
CA ILE A 105 17.20 -27.64 0.20
C ILE A 105 17.37 -29.06 0.80
N ARG A 106 17.40 -30.09 -0.06
CA ARG A 106 17.45 -31.50 0.33
C ARG A 106 18.83 -31.94 0.82
N SER A 107 19.90 -31.27 0.38
CA SER A 107 21.27 -31.54 0.84
C SER A 107 21.43 -31.45 2.36
N GLY A 108 20.58 -30.64 3.02
CA GLY A 108 20.65 -30.39 4.46
C GLY A 108 21.89 -29.60 4.88
N GLN A 109 22.70 -29.12 3.93
CA GLN A 109 23.95 -28.40 4.22
C GLN A 109 23.71 -26.95 4.67
N HIS A 110 22.47 -26.46 4.54
CA HIS A 110 22.07 -25.12 4.95
C HIS A 110 20.93 -25.16 5.96
N SER A 111 21.04 -24.36 7.01
CA SER A 111 19.95 -24.08 7.96
C SER A 111 18.97 -23.00 7.46
N SER A 112 19.09 -22.60 6.19
CA SER A 112 18.32 -21.53 5.57
C SER A 112 16.83 -21.90 5.47
N SER A 113 15.97 -20.95 5.82
CA SER A 113 14.52 -21.06 5.63
C SER A 113 14.09 -20.59 4.24
N HIS A 114 14.93 -19.79 3.57
CA HIS A 114 14.67 -19.18 2.28
C HIS A 114 15.82 -19.44 1.32
N TYR A 115 15.49 -19.54 0.04
CA TYR A 115 16.45 -19.81 -1.02
C TYR A 115 16.15 -18.88 -2.19
N ALA A 116 17.21 -18.49 -2.89
CA ALA A 116 17.10 -17.68 -4.09
C ALA A 116 17.87 -18.34 -5.22
N TRP A 117 17.34 -18.32 -6.43
CA TRP A 117 18.13 -18.59 -7.61
C TRP A 117 18.86 -17.32 -8.03
N VAL A 118 20.12 -17.47 -8.42
CA VAL A 118 20.91 -16.42 -9.06
C VAL A 118 21.68 -17.03 -10.24
N ASP A 119 21.49 -16.49 -11.44
CA ASP A 119 22.28 -16.92 -12.60
C ASP A 119 23.78 -16.78 -12.32
N PHE A 120 24.58 -17.75 -12.74
CA PHE A 120 26.03 -17.79 -12.49
C PHE A 120 26.75 -16.53 -12.97
N ASN A 121 26.24 -15.95 -14.05
CA ASN A 121 26.72 -14.73 -14.67
C ASN A 121 25.81 -13.52 -14.41
N LEU A 122 24.97 -13.50 -13.35
CA LEU A 122 23.99 -12.42 -13.09
C LEU A 122 24.61 -11.01 -13.14
N TYR A 123 25.89 -10.88 -12.79
CA TYR A 123 26.61 -9.59 -12.87
C TYR A 123 26.68 -8.94 -14.26
N HIS A 124 26.29 -9.64 -15.33
CA HIS A 124 26.07 -9.03 -16.63
C HIS A 124 24.89 -8.03 -16.67
N VAL A 125 24.02 -8.00 -15.65
CA VAL A 125 22.94 -7.00 -15.50
C VAL A 125 23.08 -6.14 -14.24
N LEU A 126 23.96 -6.53 -13.31
CA LEU A 126 24.21 -5.82 -12.05
C LEU A 126 25.39 -4.85 -12.21
N HIS A 127 25.18 -3.78 -12.98
CA HIS A 127 26.24 -2.82 -13.32
C HIS A 127 26.42 -1.68 -12.31
N ASP A 128 25.51 -1.52 -11.35
CA ASP A 128 25.57 -0.44 -10.37
C ASP A 128 26.33 -0.86 -9.10
N PRO A 129 27.03 0.07 -8.42
CA PRO A 129 27.74 -0.22 -7.17
C PRO A 129 26.85 -0.75 -6.04
N GLY A 130 25.55 -0.42 -6.04
CA GLY A 130 24.60 -0.79 -4.98
C GLY A 130 24.09 -2.23 -5.07
N SER A 131 24.21 -2.88 -6.23
CA SER A 131 23.77 -4.28 -6.42
C SER A 131 24.40 -5.26 -5.41
N ALA A 132 25.68 -5.05 -5.05
CA ALA A 132 26.35 -5.89 -4.07
C ALA A 132 25.80 -5.69 -2.65
N ASP A 133 25.44 -4.46 -2.28
CA ASP A 133 24.80 -4.14 -1.01
C ASP A 133 23.39 -4.72 -0.94
N GLU A 134 22.64 -4.67 -2.05
CA GLU A 134 21.30 -5.25 -2.11
C GLU A 134 21.34 -6.78 -1.94
N LEU A 135 22.23 -7.48 -2.65
CA LEU A 135 22.40 -8.93 -2.46
C LEU A 135 22.78 -9.29 -1.01
N ARG A 136 23.67 -8.52 -0.37
CA ARG A 136 24.00 -8.69 1.05
C ARG A 136 22.80 -8.44 1.96
N ALA A 137 22.02 -7.40 1.66
CA ALA A 137 20.81 -7.07 2.39
C ALA A 137 19.76 -8.17 2.25
N LEU A 138 19.59 -8.78 1.07
CA LEU A 138 18.72 -9.94 0.89
C LEU A 138 19.21 -11.17 1.66
N SER A 139 20.53 -11.36 1.72
CA SER A 139 21.14 -12.52 2.39
C SER A 139 20.85 -12.57 3.87
N THR A 140 20.72 -11.42 4.53
CA THR A 140 20.62 -11.31 6.00
C THR A 140 19.41 -10.53 6.49
N GLY A 141 18.76 -9.81 5.59
CA GLY A 141 17.60 -8.98 5.86
C GLY A 141 16.32 -9.78 6.02
N TYR A 142 15.25 -9.05 6.31
CA TYR A 142 13.95 -9.63 6.50
C TYR A 142 13.32 -10.01 5.16
N ILE A 143 12.80 -11.24 5.11
CA ILE A 143 11.94 -11.72 4.04
C ILE A 143 10.69 -12.33 4.69
N PRO A 144 9.48 -12.08 4.15
CA PRO A 144 8.25 -12.66 4.69
C PRO A 144 8.34 -14.18 4.86
N PRO A 145 7.87 -14.77 5.98
CA PRO A 145 7.98 -16.21 6.27
C PRO A 145 7.40 -17.14 5.19
N THR A 146 6.41 -16.64 4.45
CA THR A 146 5.82 -17.28 3.28
C THR A 146 5.97 -16.31 2.12
N CYS A 147 6.71 -16.70 1.09
CA CYS A 147 6.89 -15.90 -0.12
C CYS A 147 7.38 -16.74 -1.31
N LEU A 148 7.12 -16.23 -2.51
CA LEU A 148 7.60 -16.76 -3.77
C LEU A 148 7.77 -15.63 -4.80
N PHE A 149 8.77 -14.78 -4.57
CA PHE A 149 9.07 -13.59 -5.36
C PHE A 149 9.71 -13.90 -6.71
N PHE A 150 9.05 -13.44 -7.78
CA PHE A 150 9.52 -13.60 -9.15
C PHE A 150 9.52 -12.24 -9.86
N PRO A 151 10.69 -11.74 -10.32
CA PRO A 151 10.78 -10.51 -11.11
C PRO A 151 10.15 -10.69 -12.49
N GLY A 152 9.62 -9.63 -13.09
CA GLY A 152 9.29 -9.66 -14.51
C GLY A 152 9.06 -8.33 -15.19
N CYS A 153 9.15 -8.36 -16.53
CA CYS A 153 9.13 -7.15 -17.35
C CYS A 153 7.70 -6.76 -17.76
N TRP A 154 6.92 -7.70 -18.29
CA TRP A 154 5.70 -7.40 -19.05
C TRP A 154 4.44 -7.99 -18.41
N PRO A 155 3.27 -7.38 -18.64
CA PRO A 155 2.07 -7.74 -17.91
C PRO A 155 1.44 -9.09 -18.27
N ARG A 156 1.41 -9.59 -19.53
CA ARG A 156 0.71 -10.88 -19.88
C ARG A 156 1.18 -11.57 -21.18
N GLY A 157 1.02 -12.90 -21.22
CA GLY A 157 1.05 -13.76 -22.41
C GLY A 157 1.46 -15.21 -22.06
N VAL A 158 1.09 -16.20 -22.87
CA VAL A 158 1.75 -17.53 -22.91
C VAL A 158 2.10 -17.79 -24.37
N THR A 159 3.35 -18.15 -24.63
CA THR A 159 3.85 -18.49 -25.96
C THR A 159 4.84 -19.62 -25.84
N TRP A 160 4.93 -20.46 -26.86
CA TRP A 160 5.81 -21.64 -26.88
C TRP A 160 7.01 -21.43 -27.80
N ASP A 161 6.84 -20.59 -28.83
CA ASP A 161 7.77 -20.42 -29.94
C ASP A 161 8.55 -19.10 -29.89
N THR A 162 8.35 -18.27 -28.88
CA THR A 162 9.14 -17.03 -28.68
C THR A 162 9.32 -16.80 -27.19
N VAL A 163 10.39 -16.10 -26.79
CA VAL A 163 10.60 -15.79 -25.37
C VAL A 163 9.49 -14.88 -24.85
N ASN A 164 8.94 -15.22 -23.68
CA ASN A 164 7.93 -14.46 -22.98
C ASN A 164 8.55 -13.70 -21.80
N TRP A 165 8.72 -12.40 -21.95
CA TRP A 165 9.29 -11.53 -20.90
C TRP A 165 8.29 -11.16 -19.79
N ARG A 166 7.26 -11.99 -19.56
CA ARG A 166 6.40 -11.93 -18.36
C ARG A 166 7.23 -11.98 -17.07
N PHE A 167 8.30 -12.78 -17.07
CA PHE A 167 9.25 -12.95 -15.98
C PHE A 167 10.69 -12.64 -16.42
N CYS A 168 11.57 -12.35 -15.47
CA CYS A 168 13.01 -12.28 -15.67
C CYS A 168 13.64 -13.56 -15.11
N GLY A 169 14.30 -14.37 -15.95
CA GLY A 169 14.81 -15.68 -15.55
C GLY A 169 16.02 -15.65 -14.60
N GLY A 170 16.71 -14.52 -14.50
CA GLY A 170 18.01 -14.44 -13.83
C GLY A 170 18.00 -14.52 -12.31
N PHE A 171 16.84 -14.34 -11.69
CA PHE A 171 16.68 -14.33 -10.23
C PHE A 171 15.26 -14.70 -9.82
N PHE A 172 15.11 -15.42 -8.72
CA PHE A 172 13.85 -15.55 -7.98
C PHE A 172 14.14 -15.95 -6.52
N LEU A 173 13.21 -15.70 -5.60
CA LEU A 173 13.41 -15.96 -4.17
C LEU A 173 12.14 -16.51 -3.55
N GLY A 174 12.24 -17.51 -2.68
CA GLY A 174 11.09 -17.98 -1.92
C GLY A 174 11.44 -18.67 -0.60
N ASP A 175 10.40 -18.89 0.21
CA ASP A 175 10.49 -19.76 1.36
C ASP A 175 10.58 -21.23 0.93
N ARG A 176 11.16 -22.07 1.79
CA ARG A 176 11.37 -23.52 1.54
C ARG A 176 10.09 -24.23 1.07
N ASN A 177 8.94 -23.95 1.69
CA ASN A 177 7.70 -24.67 1.41
C ASN A 177 7.11 -24.24 0.06
N SER A 178 7.12 -22.94 -0.23
CA SER A 178 6.64 -22.42 -1.52
C SER A 178 7.50 -22.88 -2.69
N LEU A 179 8.83 -22.92 -2.53
CA LEU A 179 9.75 -23.48 -3.53
C LEU A 179 9.56 -24.99 -3.73
N THR A 180 9.33 -25.73 -2.64
CA THR A 180 9.04 -27.17 -2.72
C THR A 180 7.77 -27.42 -3.53
N ARG A 181 6.70 -26.67 -3.28
CA ARG A 181 5.45 -26.75 -4.06
C ARG A 181 5.66 -26.40 -5.53
N LEU A 182 6.49 -25.40 -5.84
CA LEU A 182 6.82 -25.06 -7.23
C LEU A 182 7.54 -26.22 -7.92
N TYR A 183 8.51 -26.87 -7.25
CA TYR A 183 9.19 -28.03 -7.82
C TYR A 183 8.26 -29.22 -8.07
N GLU A 184 7.38 -29.53 -7.11
CA GLU A 184 6.38 -30.57 -7.26
C GLU A 184 5.44 -30.28 -8.45
N PHE A 185 5.04 -29.02 -8.60
CA PHE A 185 4.24 -28.58 -9.74
C PHE A 185 5.01 -28.74 -11.06
N TYR A 186 6.31 -28.41 -11.07
CA TYR A 186 7.22 -28.68 -12.19
C TYR A 186 7.22 -30.16 -12.57
N CYS A 187 7.46 -31.08 -11.61
CA CYS A 187 7.50 -32.51 -11.87
C CYS A 187 6.21 -33.06 -12.49
N ILE A 188 5.07 -32.42 -12.22
CA ILE A 188 3.76 -32.84 -12.75
C ILE A 188 3.49 -32.23 -14.14
N GLU A 189 3.67 -30.91 -14.29
CA GLU A 189 3.21 -30.18 -15.49
C GLU A 189 4.28 -30.05 -16.58
N TYR A 190 5.57 -29.97 -16.22
CA TYR A 190 6.67 -29.86 -17.17
C TYR A 190 6.75 -31.01 -18.21
N PRO A 191 6.56 -32.30 -17.87
CA PRO A 191 6.57 -33.36 -18.89
C PRO A 191 5.36 -33.32 -19.83
N LYS A 192 4.30 -32.58 -19.47
CA LYS A 192 3.08 -32.45 -20.28
C LYS A 192 3.18 -31.33 -21.32
N LEU A 193 4.23 -30.51 -21.27
CA LEU A 193 4.41 -29.42 -22.22
C LEU A 193 4.54 -29.97 -23.65
N PRO A 194 3.95 -29.30 -24.66
CA PRO A 194 3.97 -29.79 -26.04
C PRO A 194 5.39 -29.82 -26.63
N LYS A 195 6.26 -28.92 -26.15
CA LYS A 195 7.66 -28.77 -26.53
C LYS A 195 8.42 -28.09 -25.40
N LEU A 196 9.74 -28.25 -25.37
CA LEU A 196 10.61 -27.42 -24.52
C LEU A 196 10.45 -25.95 -24.90
N THR A 197 10.62 -25.08 -23.91
CA THR A 197 10.60 -23.63 -24.08
C THR A 197 11.37 -22.99 -22.92
N TRP A 198 11.61 -21.68 -22.97
CA TRP A 198 12.30 -20.96 -21.89
C TRP A 198 11.52 -21.07 -20.57
N GLU A 199 12.22 -21.11 -19.45
CA GLU A 199 11.64 -21.25 -18.11
C GLU A 199 10.62 -20.16 -17.79
N VAL A 200 10.86 -18.94 -18.27
CA VAL A 200 9.94 -17.80 -18.12
C VAL A 200 8.60 -18.04 -18.84
N ASN A 201 8.61 -18.80 -19.93
CA ASN A 201 7.39 -19.22 -20.63
C ASN A 201 6.66 -20.31 -19.83
N VAL A 202 7.41 -21.25 -19.23
CA VAL A 202 6.85 -22.29 -18.36
C VAL A 202 6.20 -21.69 -17.12
N TRP A 203 6.82 -20.69 -16.48
CA TRP A 203 6.23 -19.97 -15.35
C TRP A 203 4.94 -19.24 -15.76
N ALA A 204 4.92 -18.59 -16.94
CA ALA A 204 3.70 -17.96 -17.45
C ALA A 204 2.59 -18.98 -17.73
N TYR A 205 2.95 -20.17 -18.24
CA TYR A 205 2.00 -21.27 -18.37
C TYR A 205 1.48 -21.76 -17.01
N PHE A 206 2.35 -21.91 -16.01
CA PHE A 206 1.93 -22.31 -14.66
C PHE A 206 1.01 -21.27 -14.01
N GLU A 207 1.29 -19.98 -14.20
CA GLU A 207 0.40 -18.89 -13.81
C GLU A 207 -0.98 -19.03 -14.49
N SER A 208 -1.02 -19.41 -15.77
CA SER A 208 -2.28 -19.67 -16.49
C SER A 208 -3.06 -20.90 -15.98
N LEU A 209 -2.37 -21.85 -15.35
CA LEU A 209 -2.97 -22.99 -14.65
C LEU A 209 -3.42 -22.66 -13.21
N GLY A 210 -3.20 -21.43 -12.76
CA GLY A 210 -3.58 -20.97 -11.42
C GLY A 210 -2.48 -21.09 -10.36
N PHE A 211 -1.24 -21.41 -10.74
CA PHE A 211 -0.11 -21.36 -9.80
C PHE A 211 0.23 -19.89 -9.48
N HIS A 212 0.34 -19.55 -8.20
CA HIS A 212 0.55 -18.17 -7.76
C HIS A 212 2.02 -17.85 -7.56
N PHE A 213 2.45 -16.70 -8.09
CA PHE A 213 3.78 -16.11 -7.87
C PHE A 213 3.61 -14.71 -7.24
N ASP A 214 4.48 -14.36 -6.28
CA ASP A 214 4.60 -12.99 -5.77
C ASP A 214 5.35 -12.14 -6.79
N TRP A 215 4.69 -11.86 -7.90
CA TRP A 215 5.30 -11.14 -9.01
C TRP A 215 5.58 -9.68 -8.65
N TYR A 216 6.77 -9.19 -9.04
CA TYR A 216 7.10 -7.77 -8.94
C TYR A 216 7.70 -7.24 -10.24
N GLN A 217 7.40 -5.97 -10.54
CA GLN A 217 7.90 -5.29 -11.72
C GLN A 217 9.42 -5.11 -11.61
N ALA A 218 10.13 -5.60 -12.62
CA ALA A 218 11.57 -5.47 -12.78
C ALA A 218 11.92 -5.42 -14.28
N ASP A 219 13.21 -5.41 -14.60
CA ASP A 219 13.78 -5.55 -15.93
C ASP A 219 15.13 -6.29 -15.84
N HIS A 220 15.79 -6.54 -16.97
CA HIS A 220 17.14 -7.15 -17.05
C HIS A 220 18.23 -6.14 -16.69
N ASN A 221 18.09 -5.55 -15.52
CA ASN A 221 18.98 -4.56 -14.92
C ASN A 221 18.95 -4.78 -13.37
N PRO A 222 19.58 -3.92 -12.56
CA PRO A 222 19.63 -4.11 -11.10
C PRO A 222 18.27 -4.25 -10.40
N SER A 223 17.17 -3.80 -11.02
CA SER A 223 15.83 -4.01 -10.46
C SER A 223 15.43 -5.48 -10.28
N ILE A 224 16.11 -6.42 -10.95
CA ILE A 224 15.84 -7.86 -10.87
C ILE A 224 16.03 -8.45 -9.46
N ILE A 225 16.71 -7.75 -8.55
CA ILE A 225 16.92 -8.19 -7.15
C ILE A 225 16.17 -7.32 -6.12
N ASN A 226 15.41 -6.31 -6.56
CA ASN A 226 14.72 -5.37 -5.66
C ASN A 226 13.40 -5.96 -5.13
N ILE A 227 13.47 -6.99 -4.27
CA ILE A 227 12.26 -7.63 -3.75
C ILE A 227 11.46 -6.68 -2.83
N PRO A 228 10.12 -6.75 -2.85
CA PRO A 228 9.30 -6.03 -1.87
C PRO A 228 9.56 -6.51 -0.44
N ARG A 229 9.81 -5.57 0.50
CA ARG A 229 10.12 -5.87 1.91
C ARG A 229 8.98 -5.56 2.88
N ALA A 230 7.81 -5.20 2.35
CA ALA A 230 6.67 -4.75 3.13
C ALA A 230 5.89 -5.90 3.77
N VAL A 231 5.35 -5.63 4.97
CA VAL A 231 4.38 -6.49 5.66
C VAL A 231 3.07 -5.72 5.81
N VAL A 232 1.95 -6.42 5.75
CA VAL A 232 0.63 -5.83 6.04
C VAL A 232 0.04 -6.54 7.24
N CYS A 233 -0.42 -5.75 8.22
CA CYS A 233 -1.13 -6.25 9.38
C CYS A 233 -2.58 -5.77 9.33
N ASP A 234 -3.49 -6.71 9.05
CA ASP A 234 -4.93 -6.55 9.14
C ASP A 234 -5.43 -7.44 10.30
N PRO A 235 -5.66 -6.89 11.51
CA PRO A 235 -6.06 -7.68 12.68
C PRO A 235 -7.38 -8.44 12.42
N PRO A 236 -7.47 -9.77 12.59
CA PRO A 236 -8.63 -10.55 12.13
C PRO A 236 -9.90 -10.40 12.97
N GLY A 237 -11.09 -10.51 12.33
CA GLY A 237 -12.30 -11.07 12.97
C GLY A 237 -13.60 -10.24 13.05
N ILE A 238 -13.71 -9.01 12.52
CA ILE A 238 -14.91 -8.14 12.65
C ILE A 238 -14.97 -7.19 11.44
N PRO A 239 -16.13 -6.78 10.88
CA PRO A 239 -16.20 -5.84 9.76
C PRO A 239 -15.29 -4.60 9.94
N HIS A 240 -14.37 -4.41 8.98
CA HIS A 240 -13.19 -3.53 9.10
C HIS A 240 -13.38 -2.11 8.53
N ALA A 241 -12.62 -1.20 9.15
CA ALA A 241 -12.45 0.25 8.97
C ALA A 241 -13.70 1.12 9.18
N TRP A 242 -13.47 2.40 9.54
CA TRP A 242 -14.47 3.41 9.95
C TRP A 242 -15.72 3.24 9.11
N ALA A 243 -16.79 2.72 9.70
CA ALA A 243 -18.00 2.36 8.98
C ALA A 243 -19.13 3.27 9.43
N SER A 244 -19.03 4.54 9.07
CA SER A 244 -20.23 5.38 9.01
C SER A 244 -20.93 5.14 7.66
N TYR A 245 -22.18 5.59 7.52
CA TYR A 245 -23.00 5.32 6.33
C TYR A 245 -22.32 5.74 5.00
N ASP A 246 -21.39 6.72 5.04
CA ASP A 246 -20.78 7.37 3.85
C ASP A 246 -19.23 7.42 3.88
N GLN A 247 -18.57 6.70 4.80
CA GLN A 247 -17.11 6.74 4.97
C GLN A 247 -16.64 5.31 5.23
N ARG A 248 -15.77 4.74 4.38
CA ARG A 248 -15.13 3.43 4.60
C ARG A 248 -13.80 3.34 3.86
N LEU A 249 -12.74 2.96 4.57
CA LEU A 249 -11.58 2.35 3.93
C LEU A 249 -11.97 0.92 3.53
N ILE A 250 -11.82 0.58 2.26
CA ILE A 250 -12.09 -0.77 1.77
C ILE A 250 -10.75 -1.52 1.76
N ILE A 251 -10.66 -2.65 2.46
CA ILE A 251 -9.50 -3.53 2.36
C ILE A 251 -9.43 -4.06 0.94
N GLY A 252 -8.25 -3.94 0.31
CA GLY A 252 -8.10 -4.16 -1.12
C GLY A 252 -8.70 -3.06 -1.99
N GLY A 253 -9.20 -1.96 -1.42
CA GLY A 253 -9.60 -0.74 -2.13
C GLY A 253 -8.43 0.07 -2.67
N SER A 254 -8.71 1.19 -3.31
CA SER A 254 -7.68 1.96 -4.03
C SER A 254 -6.72 2.71 -3.13
N ILE A 255 -7.17 3.28 -2.02
CA ILE A 255 -6.30 3.85 -0.99
C ILE A 255 -5.41 2.75 -0.39
N TYR A 256 -6.00 1.61 -0.01
CA TYR A 256 -5.29 0.47 0.57
C TYR A 256 -4.18 -0.03 -0.37
N ARG A 257 -4.53 -0.36 -1.62
CA ARG A 257 -3.56 -0.83 -2.63
C ARG A 257 -2.46 0.20 -2.86
N TYR A 258 -2.79 1.49 -2.91
CA TYR A 258 -1.78 2.52 -3.13
C TYR A 258 -0.82 2.68 -1.93
N VAL A 259 -1.32 2.54 -0.69
CA VAL A 259 -0.44 2.47 0.49
C VAL A 259 0.49 1.26 0.36
N LEU A 260 -0.04 0.08 -0.02
CA LEU A 260 0.78 -1.11 -0.24
C LEU A 260 1.88 -0.87 -1.28
N GLU A 261 1.52 -0.30 -2.43
CA GLU A 261 2.49 0.07 -3.47
C GLU A 261 3.58 1.00 -2.94
N CYS A 262 3.22 1.98 -2.13
CA CYS A 262 4.17 2.95 -1.57
C CYS A 262 5.10 2.36 -0.51
N ILE A 263 4.65 1.36 0.28
CA ILE A 263 5.50 0.73 1.30
C ILE A 263 6.39 -0.37 0.76
N ARG A 264 6.07 -0.99 -0.39
CA ARG A 264 6.85 -2.09 -1.01
C ARG A 264 8.37 -1.87 -1.03
N PRO A 265 8.91 -0.70 -1.42
CA PRO A 265 10.35 -0.45 -1.44
C PRO A 265 10.96 -0.18 -0.05
N HIS A 266 10.18 -0.25 1.01
CA HIS A 266 10.58 0.11 2.37
C HIS A 266 10.36 -1.06 3.34
N ALA A 267 11.22 -1.16 4.35
CA ALA A 267 11.02 -2.09 5.47
C ALA A 267 9.95 -1.53 6.43
N ILE A 268 8.69 -1.52 5.99
CA ILE A 268 7.55 -0.98 6.73
C ILE A 268 6.49 -2.07 6.91
N THR A 269 5.91 -2.15 8.11
CA THR A 269 4.61 -2.81 8.33
C THR A 269 3.51 -1.76 8.32
N ALA A 270 2.63 -1.78 7.33
CA ALA A 270 1.40 -0.98 7.37
C ALA A 270 0.35 -1.67 8.23
N ILE A 271 -0.23 -0.91 9.16
CA ILE A 271 -1.22 -1.37 10.13
C ILE A 271 -2.50 -0.58 9.89
N PHE A 272 -3.60 -1.29 9.60
CA PHE A 272 -4.92 -0.69 9.37
C PHE A 272 -5.85 -1.02 10.55
N PRO A 273 -5.78 -0.27 11.67
CA PRO A 273 -6.58 -0.56 12.84
C PRO A 273 -8.07 -0.23 12.63
N GLN A 274 -8.94 -1.00 13.28
CA GLN A 274 -10.37 -0.69 13.34
C GLN A 274 -10.59 0.43 14.36
N THR A 275 -10.49 1.71 13.94
CA THR A 275 -10.73 2.84 14.86
C THR A 275 -10.97 4.20 14.22
N ASP A 276 -12.12 4.86 14.39
CA ASP A 276 -12.51 6.16 13.77
C ASP A 276 -11.50 7.31 13.99
N GLY A 277 -10.59 7.13 14.94
CA GLY A 277 -9.44 7.97 15.18
C GLY A 277 -8.87 7.72 16.57
N ILE A 278 -7.86 8.50 16.92
CA ILE A 278 -7.23 8.44 18.25
C ILE A 278 -7.38 9.78 18.97
N LEU A 279 -7.83 9.73 20.21
CA LEU A 279 -7.87 10.88 21.11
C LEU A 279 -6.66 10.84 22.05
N ALA A 280 -6.18 12.02 22.47
CA ALA A 280 -5.36 12.12 23.67
C ALA A 280 -6.07 11.50 24.87
N ASP A 281 -5.31 10.96 25.82
CA ASP A 281 -5.87 10.25 26.97
C ASP A 281 -6.77 11.15 27.82
N ASP A 282 -6.40 12.41 28.01
CA ASP A 282 -7.19 13.37 28.77
C ASP A 282 -8.52 13.68 28.06
N GLU A 283 -8.53 13.85 26.74
CA GLU A 283 -9.75 14.01 25.94
C GLU A 283 -10.63 12.77 25.96
N TYR A 284 -10.03 11.59 25.87
CA TYR A 284 -10.73 10.33 26.01
C TYR A 284 -11.37 10.19 27.41
N HIS A 285 -10.64 10.57 28.47
CA HIS A 285 -11.16 10.57 29.83
C HIS A 285 -12.29 11.58 30.01
N ARG A 286 -12.14 12.82 29.53
CA ARG A 286 -13.21 13.84 29.51
C ARG A 286 -14.48 13.32 28.83
N THR A 287 -14.31 12.65 27.69
CA THR A 287 -15.40 12.00 26.95
C THR A 287 -16.09 10.93 27.79
N MET A 288 -15.32 10.00 28.36
CA MET A 288 -15.87 8.92 29.20
C MET A 288 -16.58 9.45 30.45
N THR A 289 -16.05 10.49 31.10
CA THR A 289 -16.70 11.11 32.27
C THR A 289 -18.00 11.81 31.91
N SER A 290 -18.06 12.50 30.75
CA SER A 290 -19.25 13.24 30.35
C SER A 290 -20.36 12.36 29.73
N LEU A 291 -20.00 11.25 29.06
CA LEU A 291 -20.95 10.36 28.39
C LEU A 291 -21.20 9.04 29.09
N GLY A 292 -20.31 8.62 29.99
CA GLY A 292 -20.30 7.27 30.59
C GLY A 292 -19.93 6.14 29.62
N ARG A 293 -19.74 6.44 28.33
CA ARG A 293 -19.43 5.48 27.26
C ARG A 293 -18.88 6.18 26.02
N ILE A 294 -18.24 5.41 25.15
CA ILE A 294 -17.90 5.83 23.79
C ILE A 294 -18.64 4.89 22.84
N GLU A 295 -19.62 5.42 22.12
CA GLU A 295 -20.41 4.64 21.14
C GLU A 295 -19.68 4.46 19.81
N THR A 296 -18.48 5.02 19.65
CA THR A 296 -17.67 4.95 18.41
C THR A 296 -16.41 4.14 18.60
N VAL A 297 -15.82 3.68 17.50
CA VAL A 297 -14.60 2.85 17.53
C VAL A 297 -13.36 3.71 17.81
N VAL A 298 -13.46 4.84 18.51
CA VAL A 298 -12.34 5.74 18.78
C VAL A 298 -11.49 5.19 19.92
N ARG A 299 -10.15 5.21 19.77
CA ARG A 299 -9.21 4.67 20.77
C ARG A 299 -8.47 5.75 21.57
N PRO A 300 -8.09 5.49 22.82
CA PRO A 300 -7.25 6.39 23.60
C PRO A 300 -5.79 6.32 23.15
N GLY A 301 -5.06 7.42 23.34
CA GLY A 301 -3.64 7.54 22.99
C GLY A 301 -2.76 6.48 23.62
N ARG A 302 -3.02 6.09 24.87
CA ARG A 302 -2.28 5.02 25.57
C ARG A 302 -2.29 3.65 24.87
N GLU A 303 -3.28 3.37 24.01
CA GLU A 303 -3.35 2.12 23.25
C GLU A 303 -2.50 2.14 21.97
N TYR A 304 -2.00 3.31 21.55
CA TYR A 304 -1.26 3.46 20.29
C TYR A 304 0.00 2.59 20.22
N ALA A 305 0.75 2.49 21.32
CA ALA A 305 1.94 1.63 21.39
C ALA A 305 1.60 0.15 21.11
N GLY A 306 0.39 -0.30 21.50
CA GLY A 306 -0.10 -1.63 21.18
C GLY A 306 -0.36 -1.83 19.69
N LEU A 307 -0.78 -0.77 18.98
CA LEU A 307 -0.92 -0.81 17.52
C LEU A 307 0.44 -0.89 16.84
N GLU A 308 1.42 -0.10 17.28
CA GLU A 308 2.79 -0.15 16.74
C GLU A 308 3.45 -1.52 16.96
N ALA A 309 3.18 -2.16 18.11
CA ALA A 309 3.69 -3.48 18.43
C ALA A 309 3.17 -4.60 17.51
N LEU A 310 2.14 -4.34 16.70
CA LEU A 310 1.69 -5.25 15.65
C LEU A 310 2.66 -5.31 14.46
N ALA A 311 3.57 -4.32 14.34
CA ALA A 311 4.56 -4.32 13.28
C ALA A 311 5.55 -5.48 13.44
N HIS A 312 6.01 -6.01 12.30
CA HIS A 312 7.06 -7.01 12.32
C HIS A 312 8.34 -6.41 12.96
N PRO A 313 9.07 -7.13 13.84
CA PRO A 313 10.20 -6.59 14.62
C PRO A 313 11.34 -5.97 13.80
N THR A 314 11.46 -6.33 12.52
CA THR A 314 12.50 -5.84 11.59
C THR A 314 12.01 -4.73 10.65
N THR A 315 10.80 -4.21 10.88
CA THR A 315 10.17 -3.18 10.04
C THR A 315 9.74 -2.00 10.89
N ARG A 316 9.54 -0.85 10.26
CA ARG A 316 8.96 0.32 10.91
C ARG A 316 7.43 0.23 10.90
N PRO A 317 6.74 0.56 12.00
CA PRO A 317 5.28 0.66 12.00
C PRO A 317 4.81 1.85 11.17
N LEU A 318 3.75 1.65 10.37
CA LEU A 318 2.97 2.70 9.73
C LEU A 318 1.49 2.50 10.10
N VAL A 319 1.02 3.21 11.12
CA VAL A 319 -0.38 3.16 11.56
C VAL A 319 -1.22 4.08 10.69
N CYS A 320 -2.15 3.49 9.95
CA CYS A 320 -3.01 4.17 8.99
C CYS A 320 -4.33 4.59 9.64
N LEU A 321 -4.49 5.89 9.93
CA LEU A 321 -5.62 6.46 10.65
C LEU A 321 -6.39 7.48 9.80
N TYR A 322 -7.54 7.92 10.29
CA TYR A 322 -8.37 8.91 9.59
C TYR A 322 -8.03 10.32 10.05
N ALA A 323 -8.13 10.43 11.36
CA ALA A 323 -8.08 11.64 12.10
C ALA A 323 -7.58 11.31 13.50
N THR A 324 -7.04 12.33 14.15
CA THR A 324 -6.71 12.29 15.56
C THR A 324 -7.14 13.57 16.23
N HIS A 325 -7.11 13.59 17.55
CA HIS A 325 -7.48 14.76 18.32
C HIS A 325 -6.61 14.82 19.58
N GLY A 326 -5.80 15.86 19.71
CA GLY A 326 -4.81 15.96 20.79
C GLY A 326 -3.67 14.93 20.69
N PHE A 327 -3.66 14.08 19.65
CA PHE A 327 -2.71 12.98 19.51
C PHE A 327 -1.92 13.07 18.19
N THR A 328 -0.62 12.77 18.26
CA THR A 328 0.24 12.64 17.08
C THR A 328 1.34 11.63 17.34
N SER A 329 1.77 10.93 16.29
CA SER A 329 2.94 10.05 16.33
C SER A 329 3.72 10.15 15.01
N LYS A 330 5.01 9.83 15.09
CA LYS A 330 5.92 9.80 13.94
C LYS A 330 5.58 8.68 12.95
N SER A 331 5.11 7.54 13.46
CA SER A 331 4.72 6.31 12.73
C SER A 331 3.29 6.34 12.16
N MET A 332 2.66 7.51 12.11
CA MET A 332 1.26 7.67 11.72
C MET A 332 1.10 8.33 10.36
N ILE A 333 0.11 7.87 9.59
CA ILE A 333 -0.43 8.55 8.42
C ILE A 333 -1.94 8.74 8.57
N LEU A 334 -2.43 9.95 8.23
CA LEU A 334 -3.86 10.23 8.14
C LEU A 334 -4.29 10.05 6.69
N LEU A 335 -5.25 9.18 6.40
CA LEU A 335 -5.62 8.79 5.04
C LEU A 335 -6.70 9.70 4.43
N PRO A 336 -6.79 9.76 3.08
CA PRO A 336 -7.89 10.40 2.37
C PRO A 336 -9.26 9.81 2.68
N TRP A 337 -10.31 10.48 2.20
CA TRP A 337 -11.70 10.21 2.58
C TRP A 337 -12.20 8.82 2.17
N ASP A 338 -12.25 8.56 0.87
CA ASP A 338 -12.78 7.31 0.31
C ASP A 338 -12.13 7.00 -1.05
N ASP A 339 -12.31 5.77 -1.52
CA ASP A 339 -11.71 5.29 -2.77
C ASP A 339 -12.21 6.01 -4.02
N MET A 340 -13.48 6.43 -4.07
CA MET A 340 -14.05 7.11 -5.23
C MET A 340 -13.44 8.50 -5.41
N ALA A 341 -13.36 9.26 -4.32
CA ALA A 341 -12.68 10.55 -4.30
C ALA A 341 -11.18 10.39 -4.55
N PHE A 342 -10.56 9.31 -4.05
CA PHE A 342 -9.15 9.02 -4.28
C PHE A 342 -8.82 8.76 -5.76
N GLU A 343 -9.69 8.04 -6.46
CA GLU A 343 -9.53 7.69 -7.87
C GLU A 343 -9.87 8.83 -8.82
N ASN A 344 -10.99 9.53 -8.56
CA ASN A 344 -11.62 10.42 -9.54
C ASN A 344 -11.62 11.89 -9.10
N GLY A 345 -11.31 12.14 -7.83
CA GLY A 345 -11.54 13.42 -7.18
C GLY A 345 -13.01 13.72 -6.91
N LEU A 346 -13.27 14.91 -6.36
CA LEU A 346 -14.61 15.34 -6.00
C LEU A 346 -15.23 16.18 -7.12
N SER A 347 -16.46 15.80 -7.49
CA SER A 347 -17.28 16.56 -8.43
C SER A 347 -18.72 16.59 -7.95
N PHE A 348 -19.26 17.79 -7.77
CA PHE A 348 -20.66 18.03 -7.42
C PHE A 348 -21.25 19.06 -8.38
N PRO A 349 -22.56 19.01 -8.68
CA PRO A 349 -23.24 20.06 -9.41
C PRO A 349 -23.01 21.43 -8.76
N GLN A 350 -22.64 22.42 -9.57
CA GLN A 350 -22.40 23.78 -9.10
C GLN A 350 -23.61 24.66 -9.41
N ARG A 351 -23.93 25.57 -8.50
CA ARG A 351 -24.96 26.62 -8.66
C ARG A 351 -24.27 27.97 -8.67
N SER A 352 -24.81 28.93 -9.43
CA SER A 352 -24.28 30.28 -9.38
C SER A 352 -24.48 30.89 -7.98
N TRP A 353 -23.59 31.79 -7.58
CA TRP A 353 -23.65 32.41 -6.25
C TRP A 353 -24.99 33.14 -6.00
N SER A 354 -25.51 33.81 -7.03
CA SER A 354 -26.78 34.53 -6.99
C SER A 354 -28.02 33.64 -6.84
N GLU A 355 -27.93 32.35 -7.21
CA GLU A 355 -29.03 31.38 -7.06
C GLU A 355 -29.04 30.72 -5.67
N LYS A 356 -27.98 30.90 -4.88
CA LYS A 356 -27.87 30.29 -3.55
C LYS A 356 -28.65 31.09 -2.51
N ILE A 357 -29.31 30.37 -1.62
CA ILE A 357 -30.07 30.93 -0.51
C ILE A 357 -29.10 31.54 0.51
N GLN A 358 -29.30 32.81 0.86
CA GLN A 358 -28.50 33.54 1.85
C GLN A 358 -28.83 33.12 3.29
N THR A 359 -28.54 31.85 3.59
CA THR A 359 -28.84 31.20 4.86
C THR A 359 -27.71 30.23 5.19
N VAL A 360 -27.37 30.15 6.48
CA VAL A 360 -26.44 29.14 7.03
C VAL A 360 -27.17 27.81 7.17
N MET A 361 -26.66 26.76 6.55
CA MET A 361 -27.26 25.43 6.55
C MET A 361 -26.43 24.41 7.30
N TRP A 362 -27.10 23.56 8.08
CA TRP A 362 -26.52 22.33 8.61
C TRP A 362 -27.57 21.24 8.78
N ARG A 363 -27.22 20.03 8.35
CA ARG A 363 -27.91 18.78 8.72
C ARG A 363 -26.88 17.75 9.17
N GLY A 364 -27.12 17.11 10.30
CA GLY A 364 -26.25 16.05 10.78
C GLY A 364 -26.82 15.34 12.00
N GLY A 365 -26.24 14.19 12.33
CA GLY A 365 -26.61 13.45 13.53
C GLY A 365 -26.11 14.13 14.81
N SER A 366 -26.65 13.70 15.95
CA SER A 366 -26.37 14.22 17.30
C SER A 366 -25.08 13.66 17.94
N SER A 367 -24.09 13.30 17.13
CA SER A 367 -22.80 12.76 17.60
C SER A 367 -21.91 13.79 18.30
N GLY A 368 -20.81 13.33 18.91
CA GLY A 368 -19.83 14.14 19.62
C GLY A 368 -19.74 13.83 21.10
N PHE A 369 -18.61 14.24 21.68
CA PHE A 369 -18.17 13.79 23.01
C PHE A 369 -18.73 14.58 24.19
N HIS A 370 -18.82 15.90 24.08
CA HIS A 370 -19.25 16.75 25.19
C HIS A 370 -20.78 16.73 25.37
N ARG A 371 -21.28 17.06 26.57
CA ARG A 371 -22.70 17.30 26.84
C ARG A 371 -22.90 18.65 27.53
N PRO A 372 -23.72 19.57 26.96
CA PRO A 372 -24.24 19.51 25.59
C PRO A 372 -23.09 19.45 24.57
N SER A 373 -23.28 18.68 23.48
CA SER A 373 -22.25 18.57 22.43
C SER A 373 -22.10 19.88 21.68
N VAL A 374 -20.97 20.08 20.99
CA VAL A 374 -20.80 21.29 20.16
C VAL A 374 -21.92 21.42 19.12
N ARG A 375 -22.41 20.31 18.57
CA ARG A 375 -23.57 20.30 17.65
C ARG A 375 -24.85 20.76 18.35
N MET A 376 -25.11 20.27 19.56
CA MET A 376 -26.28 20.70 20.34
C MET A 376 -26.23 22.19 20.64
N ARG A 377 -25.09 22.69 21.13
CA ARG A 377 -24.90 24.11 21.42
C ARG A 377 -25.05 24.99 20.18
N VAL A 378 -24.53 24.55 19.02
CA VAL A 378 -24.68 25.29 17.75
C VAL A 378 -26.15 25.36 17.33
N VAL A 379 -26.87 24.24 17.35
CA VAL A 379 -28.30 24.23 17.01
C VAL A 379 -29.08 25.11 17.97
N GLU A 380 -28.87 25.00 19.27
CA GLU A 380 -29.54 25.82 20.29
C GLU A 380 -29.25 27.32 20.11
N THR A 381 -28.00 27.70 19.79
CA THR A 381 -27.61 29.09 19.59
C THR A 381 -28.23 29.70 18.33
N LEU A 382 -28.40 28.91 17.27
CA LEU A 382 -28.81 29.41 15.96
C LEU A 382 -30.27 29.10 15.61
N PHE A 383 -30.98 28.26 16.37
CA PHE A 383 -32.36 27.93 16.08
C PHE A 383 -33.25 29.18 16.21
N GLY A 384 -33.94 29.54 15.12
CA GLY A 384 -34.78 30.74 15.06
C GLY A 384 -34.03 32.05 14.82
N VAL A 385 -32.70 32.02 14.70
CA VAL A 385 -31.90 33.19 14.31
C VAL A 385 -32.15 33.50 12.82
N PRO A 386 -32.26 34.78 12.41
CA PRO A 386 -32.38 35.15 11.00
C PRO A 386 -31.24 34.56 10.16
N ASN A 387 -31.55 34.16 8.92
CA ASN A 387 -30.57 33.59 7.98
C ASN A 387 -29.88 32.30 8.47
N THR A 388 -30.52 31.52 9.34
CA THR A 388 -30.03 30.18 9.73
C THR A 388 -31.09 29.09 9.46
N ASP A 389 -30.62 27.91 9.11
CA ASP A 389 -31.40 26.69 8.98
C ASP A 389 -30.52 25.51 9.43
N VAL A 390 -30.34 25.39 10.74
CA VAL A 390 -29.50 24.35 11.36
C VAL A 390 -30.35 23.39 12.18
N ARG A 391 -30.32 22.11 11.79
CA ARG A 391 -31.17 21.09 12.42
C ARG A 391 -30.47 19.73 12.41
N PHE A 392 -30.81 18.91 13.38
CA PHE A 392 -30.42 17.51 13.41
C PHE A 392 -31.19 16.69 12.36
N VAL A 393 -30.68 15.51 12.03
CA VAL A 393 -31.43 14.46 11.32
C VAL A 393 -31.52 13.22 12.21
N PRO A 394 -32.69 12.54 12.27
CA PRO A 394 -32.90 11.43 13.20
C PRO A 394 -32.22 10.14 12.75
N GLY A 395 -31.97 9.23 13.70
CA GLY A 395 -31.73 7.81 13.44
C GLY A 395 -30.27 7.36 13.47
N GLY A 396 -29.40 8.12 14.14
CA GLY A 396 -27.97 7.78 14.29
C GLY A 396 -27.52 7.52 15.73
N TRP A 397 -28.11 8.21 16.71
CA TRP A 397 -27.68 8.15 18.12
C TRP A 397 -28.91 8.21 19.04
N PRO A 398 -29.65 7.10 19.23
CA PRO A 398 -30.96 7.12 19.88
C PRO A 398 -30.99 7.80 21.25
N VAL A 399 -29.95 7.59 22.07
CA VAL A 399 -29.86 8.21 23.40
C VAL A 399 -29.69 9.72 23.32
N ASN A 400 -28.90 10.21 22.36
CA ASN A 400 -28.71 11.65 22.15
C ASN A 400 -29.94 12.26 21.49
N ASP A 401 -30.54 11.55 20.54
CA ASP A 401 -31.73 11.99 19.81
C ASP A 401 -32.91 12.18 20.79
N ASN A 402 -33.05 11.31 21.80
CA ASN A 402 -34.14 11.36 22.79
C ASN A 402 -34.15 12.61 23.68
N VAL A 403 -33.05 13.36 23.79
CA VAL A 403 -32.97 14.58 24.61
C VAL A 403 -33.05 15.87 23.78
N ILE A 404 -33.15 15.75 22.46
CA ILE A 404 -33.26 16.89 21.55
C ILE A 404 -34.75 17.19 21.29
N PRO A 405 -35.19 18.46 21.39
CA PRO A 405 -36.55 18.85 21.04
C PRO A 405 -36.91 18.46 19.60
N SER A 406 -38.14 18.01 19.37
CA SER A 406 -38.55 17.44 18.07
C SER A 406 -38.47 18.49 16.93
N GLU A 407 -38.69 19.77 17.24
CA GLU A 407 -38.56 20.92 16.34
C GLU A 407 -37.13 21.19 15.84
N HIS A 408 -36.12 20.66 16.55
CA HIS A 408 -34.71 20.76 16.15
C HIS A 408 -34.32 19.68 15.13
N PHE A 409 -35.23 18.77 14.75
CA PHE A 409 -35.01 17.80 13.69
C PHE A 409 -35.57 18.26 12.36
N ALA A 410 -34.90 17.84 11.28
CA ALA A 410 -35.34 18.02 9.91
C ALA A 410 -35.43 16.69 9.17
N ASP A 411 -36.08 16.74 8.01
CA ASP A 411 -36.15 15.60 7.09
C ASP A 411 -34.75 15.17 6.63
N LYS A 412 -34.50 13.86 6.66
CA LYS A 412 -33.23 13.25 6.27
C LYS A 412 -32.89 13.47 4.79
N SER A 413 -33.89 13.72 3.93
CA SER A 413 -33.70 14.08 2.51
C SER A 413 -32.95 15.40 2.30
N LEU A 414 -32.83 16.24 3.34
CA LEU A 414 -32.03 17.47 3.31
C LEU A 414 -30.56 17.25 3.69
N LEU A 415 -30.15 16.00 3.96
CA LEU A 415 -28.77 15.64 4.23
C LEU A 415 -27.99 15.43 2.92
N GLY A 416 -26.75 15.93 2.87
CA GLY A 416 -25.81 15.65 1.79
C GLY A 416 -25.56 16.80 0.80
N PRO A 417 -24.65 16.59 -0.17
CA PRO A 417 -24.08 17.65 -1.00
C PRO A 417 -25.11 18.43 -1.82
N ASP A 418 -26.08 17.74 -2.46
CA ASP A 418 -27.10 18.41 -3.29
C ASP A 418 -27.91 19.41 -2.45
N ALA A 419 -28.40 18.97 -1.28
CA ALA A 419 -29.19 19.81 -0.40
C ALA A 419 -28.42 21.00 0.16
N HIS A 420 -27.17 20.77 0.59
CA HIS A 420 -26.32 21.82 1.15
C HIS A 420 -25.85 22.82 0.08
N SER A 421 -25.65 22.38 -1.16
CA SER A 421 -25.20 23.24 -2.27
C SER A 421 -26.18 24.38 -2.59
N ARG A 422 -27.44 24.29 -2.13
CA ARG A 422 -28.46 25.33 -2.32
C ARG A 422 -28.21 26.58 -1.48
N TYR A 423 -27.39 26.49 -0.45
CA TYR A 423 -27.19 27.54 0.54
C TYR A 423 -25.82 28.19 0.36
N LYS A 424 -25.72 29.50 0.64
CA LYS A 424 -24.45 30.24 0.55
C LYS A 424 -23.45 29.78 1.60
N TYR A 425 -23.90 29.37 2.79
CA TYR A 425 -23.02 29.05 3.91
C TYR A 425 -23.36 27.67 4.50
N VAL A 426 -22.34 26.86 4.77
CA VAL A 426 -22.51 25.50 5.28
C VAL A 426 -21.61 25.26 6.48
N LEU A 427 -22.20 24.80 7.59
CA LEU A 427 -21.43 24.49 8.79
C LEU A 427 -20.79 23.11 8.67
N ILE A 428 -19.56 22.99 9.12
CA ILE A 428 -18.82 21.75 9.28
C ILE A 428 -18.47 21.66 10.77
N ILE A 429 -19.16 20.77 11.47
CA ILE A 429 -19.14 20.70 12.94
C ILE A 429 -18.61 19.33 13.37
N ASP A 430 -17.56 19.34 14.20
CA ASP A 430 -16.97 18.11 14.74
C ASP A 430 -18.03 17.19 15.35
N GLY A 431 -17.82 15.90 15.15
CA GLY A 431 -18.61 14.82 15.74
C GLY A 431 -17.76 14.09 16.76
N ASN A 432 -17.65 12.78 16.61
CA ASN A 432 -16.72 11.98 17.41
C ASN A 432 -15.27 12.14 16.90
N THR A 433 -15.06 12.23 15.60
CA THR A 433 -13.76 12.68 15.08
C THR A 433 -14.02 13.79 14.08
N GLN A 434 -13.59 13.61 12.83
CA GLN A 434 -13.85 14.56 11.78
C GLN A 434 -15.32 14.53 11.32
N ALA A 435 -15.88 15.69 11.02
CA ALA A 435 -17.23 15.80 10.45
C ALA A 435 -17.32 15.17 9.05
N SER A 436 -18.38 14.42 8.76
CA SER A 436 -18.56 13.77 7.46
C SER A 436 -18.74 14.73 6.29
N ASN A 437 -19.32 15.90 6.53
CA ASN A 437 -19.37 16.97 5.54
C ASN A 437 -18.06 17.76 5.44
N GLY A 438 -17.08 17.51 6.31
CA GLY A 438 -15.72 18.04 6.19
C GLY A 438 -14.98 17.54 4.94
N HIS A 439 -15.48 16.49 4.28
CA HIS A 439 -14.86 15.95 3.09
C HIS A 439 -15.39 16.58 1.79
N TRP A 440 -16.66 16.97 1.76
CA TRP A 440 -17.30 17.50 0.55
C TRP A 440 -17.79 18.95 0.68
N GLY A 441 -17.90 19.50 1.90
CA GLY A 441 -18.43 20.85 2.14
C GLY A 441 -17.64 21.96 1.47
N PHE A 442 -16.35 21.73 1.22
CA PHE A 442 -15.47 22.64 0.47
C PHE A 442 -15.66 22.57 -1.06
N ALA A 443 -16.42 21.58 -1.57
CA ALA A 443 -16.52 21.27 -3.01
C ALA A 443 -17.89 21.62 -3.63
N ILE A 444 -18.82 22.18 -2.85
CA ILE A 444 -20.19 22.49 -3.29
C ILE A 444 -20.43 23.97 -3.65
N GLY A 445 -19.35 24.77 -3.69
CA GLY A 445 -19.40 26.19 -4.03
C GLY A 445 -20.11 27.06 -2.99
N SER A 446 -20.10 26.63 -1.73
CA SER A 446 -20.65 27.38 -0.58
C SER A 446 -19.50 27.73 0.37
N VAL A 447 -19.68 28.73 1.22
CA VAL A 447 -18.70 29.08 2.26
C VAL A 447 -18.69 27.98 3.33
N PRO A 448 -17.56 27.29 3.54
CA PRO A 448 -17.43 26.36 4.65
C PRO A 448 -17.18 27.15 5.93
N ILE A 449 -18.06 26.99 6.92
CA ILE A 449 -17.92 27.53 8.27
C ILE A 449 -17.48 26.38 9.18
N LEU A 450 -16.28 26.47 9.74
CA LEU A 450 -15.62 25.34 10.39
C LEU A 450 -15.63 25.50 11.92
N ILE A 451 -16.28 24.56 12.60
CA ILE A 451 -16.35 24.46 14.06
C ILE A 451 -15.68 23.15 14.48
N THR A 452 -14.35 23.21 14.60
CA THR A 452 -13.52 22.03 14.87
C THR A 452 -12.61 22.29 16.05
N HIS A 453 -12.32 21.27 16.84
CA HIS A 453 -11.38 21.42 17.95
C HIS A 453 -9.99 21.82 17.42
N PRO A 454 -9.26 22.73 18.10
CA PRO A 454 -7.95 23.18 17.66
C PRO A 454 -6.98 22.02 17.41
N GLU A 455 -7.05 21.00 18.28
CA GLU A 455 -6.15 19.85 18.24
C GLU A 455 -6.63 18.68 17.36
N SER A 456 -7.80 18.79 16.73
CA SER A 456 -8.24 17.81 15.71
C SER A 456 -7.28 17.83 14.51
N ARG A 457 -6.95 16.68 13.95
CA ARG A 457 -6.04 16.54 12.80
C ARG A 457 -6.67 15.63 11.76
N TRP A 458 -6.49 15.97 10.49
CA TRP A 458 -6.85 15.16 9.32
C TRP A 458 -5.93 15.53 8.16
N TRP A 459 -5.88 14.67 7.14
CA TRP A 459 -4.80 14.62 6.15
C TRP A 459 -4.55 15.92 5.36
N PHE A 460 -5.56 16.77 5.15
CA PHE A 460 -5.43 18.03 4.41
C PHE A 460 -5.61 19.30 5.27
N LYS A 461 -5.64 19.19 6.61
CA LYS A 461 -5.89 20.36 7.49
C LYS A 461 -4.90 21.52 7.26
N SER A 462 -3.67 21.22 6.83
CA SER A 462 -2.64 22.23 6.48
C SER A 462 -3.00 23.12 5.29
N GLU A 463 -3.96 22.71 4.46
CA GLU A 463 -4.38 23.45 3.27
C GLU A 463 -5.46 24.50 3.59
N LEU A 464 -5.98 24.49 4.82
CA LEU A 464 -7.01 25.41 5.28
C LEU A 464 -6.38 26.71 5.76
N ILE A 465 -6.81 27.83 5.18
CA ILE A 465 -6.33 29.16 5.49
C ILE A 465 -7.53 30.00 6.00
N PRO A 466 -7.53 30.40 7.28
CA PRO A 466 -8.60 31.20 7.89
C PRO A 466 -8.99 32.42 7.06
N MET A 467 -10.29 32.64 6.88
CA MET A 467 -10.86 33.77 6.13
C MET A 467 -10.45 33.85 4.66
N VAL A 468 -9.74 32.84 4.13
CA VAL A 468 -9.37 32.75 2.70
C VAL A 468 -10.16 31.67 2.00
N ASN A 469 -10.19 30.45 2.54
CA ASN A 469 -10.89 29.31 1.95
C ASN A 469 -11.88 28.63 2.91
N TYR A 470 -12.07 29.21 4.10
CA TYR A 470 -13.12 28.87 5.05
C TYR A 470 -13.26 29.96 6.13
N VAL A 471 -14.37 29.96 6.87
CA VAL A 471 -14.56 30.81 8.05
C VAL A 471 -14.40 29.97 9.32
N PRO A 472 -13.36 30.21 10.16
CA PRO A 472 -13.23 29.51 11.45
C PRO A 472 -14.23 30.06 12.47
N ILE A 473 -14.80 29.22 13.31
CA ILE A 473 -15.50 29.62 14.55
C ILE A 473 -14.73 29.05 15.73
N LYS A 474 -14.63 29.80 16.83
CA LYS A 474 -14.05 29.30 18.07
C LYS A 474 -14.88 28.13 18.61
N TYR A 475 -14.21 27.14 19.20
CA TYR A 475 -14.88 25.93 19.68
C TYR A 475 -15.83 26.18 20.88
N ASP A 476 -15.65 27.31 21.58
CA ASP A 476 -16.54 27.83 22.62
C ASP A 476 -17.74 28.62 22.07
N LEU A 477 -17.82 28.79 20.74
CA LEU A 477 -18.88 29.47 19.99
C LEU A 477 -19.02 30.97 20.24
N THR A 478 -18.05 31.59 20.92
CA THR A 478 -18.14 33.02 21.32
C THR A 478 -18.21 34.00 20.14
N ASP A 479 -17.75 33.59 18.95
CA ASP A 479 -17.76 34.39 17.72
C ASP A 479 -18.72 33.84 16.65
N LEU A 480 -19.61 32.90 17.00
CA LEU A 480 -20.49 32.22 16.04
C LEU A 480 -21.50 33.18 15.40
N VAL A 481 -22.25 33.92 16.21
CA VAL A 481 -23.32 34.82 15.71
C VAL A 481 -22.72 35.98 14.93
N GLU A 482 -21.66 36.60 15.47
CA GLU A 482 -20.94 37.70 14.82
C GLU A 482 -20.47 37.33 13.41
N LYS A 483 -19.88 36.14 13.23
CA LYS A 483 -19.38 35.70 11.92
C LYS A 483 -20.49 35.35 10.93
N ILE A 484 -21.64 34.90 11.41
CA ILE A 484 -22.82 34.67 10.56
C ILE A 484 -23.37 36.01 10.06
N GLU A 485 -23.51 36.99 10.95
CA GLU A 485 -23.93 38.36 10.58
C GLU A 485 -22.94 39.00 9.60
N TRP A 486 -21.63 38.81 9.82
CA TRP A 486 -20.60 39.27 8.90
C TRP A 486 -20.75 38.65 7.51
N LEU A 487 -20.93 37.32 7.42
CA LEU A 487 -21.14 36.62 6.15
C LEU A 487 -22.37 37.13 5.38
N VAL A 488 -23.46 37.41 6.09
CA VAL A 488 -24.70 37.94 5.52
C VAL A 488 -24.55 39.37 4.99
N THR A 489 -23.68 40.18 5.62
CA THR A 489 -23.49 41.60 5.28
C THR A 489 -22.32 41.87 4.32
N HIS A 490 -21.45 40.88 4.10
CA HIS A 490 -20.26 40.96 3.24
C HIS A 490 -20.30 39.90 2.14
N ASP A 491 -21.33 39.99 1.28
CA ASP A 491 -21.65 38.92 0.31
C ASP A 491 -20.55 38.69 -0.73
N ASP A 492 -19.84 39.74 -1.15
CA ASP A 492 -18.75 39.63 -2.13
C ASP A 492 -17.53 38.93 -1.54
N GLU A 493 -17.15 39.27 -0.31
CA GLU A 493 -16.08 38.61 0.42
C GLU A 493 -16.43 37.15 0.71
N ALA A 494 -17.68 36.89 1.10
CA ALA A 494 -18.19 35.53 1.29
C ALA A 494 -18.12 34.71 -0.01
N ARG A 495 -18.50 35.30 -1.15
CA ARG A 495 -18.37 34.66 -2.47
C ARG A 495 -16.92 34.29 -2.78
N VAL A 496 -15.97 35.20 -2.53
CA VAL A 496 -14.54 34.96 -2.73
C VAL A 496 -14.04 33.80 -1.87
N ILE A 497 -14.48 33.69 -0.61
CA ILE A 497 -14.13 32.56 0.26
C ILE A 497 -14.66 31.24 -0.30
N ALA A 498 -15.91 31.20 -0.78
CA ALA A 498 -16.52 30.02 -1.39
C ALA A 498 -15.79 29.58 -2.67
N GLU A 499 -15.40 30.53 -3.53
CA GLU A 499 -14.62 30.27 -4.74
C GLU A 499 -13.24 29.70 -4.42
N ASN A 500 -12.56 30.26 -3.41
CA ASN A 500 -11.27 29.76 -2.94
C ASN A 500 -11.38 28.36 -2.31
N ALA A 501 -12.46 28.10 -1.55
CA ALA A 501 -12.74 26.77 -1.00
C ALA A 501 -12.90 25.73 -2.12
N LEU A 502 -13.68 26.05 -3.16
CA LEU A 502 -13.88 25.19 -4.32
C LEU A 502 -12.59 24.96 -5.12
N LYS A 503 -11.77 26.00 -5.29
CA LYS A 503 -10.46 25.88 -5.95
C LYS A 503 -9.51 24.99 -5.15
N MET A 504 -9.45 25.18 -3.83
CA MET A 504 -8.64 24.35 -2.94
C MET A 504 -9.10 22.90 -2.98
N SER A 505 -10.41 22.63 -2.88
CA SER A 505 -10.94 21.27 -2.85
C SER A 505 -10.65 20.51 -4.15
N ARG A 506 -10.81 21.15 -5.33
CA ARG A 506 -10.42 20.56 -6.62
C ARG A 506 -8.95 20.15 -6.68
N ARG A 507 -8.04 20.92 -6.07
CA ARG A 507 -6.62 20.57 -6.00
C ARG A 507 -6.37 19.44 -5.02
N VAL A 508 -6.82 19.61 -3.76
CA VAL A 508 -6.53 18.69 -2.66
C VAL A 508 -7.11 17.31 -2.95
N PHE A 509 -8.36 17.24 -3.39
CA PHE A 509 -9.00 15.99 -3.77
C PHE A 509 -8.67 15.54 -5.20
N SER A 510 -7.72 16.15 -5.90
CA SER A 510 -7.25 15.55 -7.15
C SER A 510 -6.55 14.21 -6.87
N PRO A 511 -6.65 13.21 -7.76
CA PRO A 511 -5.95 11.94 -7.57
C PRO A 511 -4.44 12.13 -7.40
N ALA A 512 -3.85 13.08 -8.15
CA ALA A 512 -2.43 13.40 -8.08
C ALA A 512 -2.00 13.93 -6.69
N PHE A 513 -2.77 14.85 -6.11
CA PHE A 513 -2.43 15.43 -4.80
C PHE A 513 -2.57 14.39 -3.69
N GLN A 514 -3.66 13.61 -3.68
CA GLN A 514 -3.89 12.56 -2.68
C GLN A 514 -2.79 11.50 -2.70
N ARG A 515 -2.44 11.01 -3.89
CA ARG A 515 -1.34 10.05 -4.09
C ARG A 515 0.01 10.65 -3.68
N GLY A 516 0.27 11.90 -4.08
CA GLY A 516 1.47 12.63 -3.69
C GLY A 516 1.62 12.76 -2.18
N TYR A 517 0.54 13.10 -1.48
CA TYR A 517 0.50 13.17 -0.01
C TYR A 517 0.86 11.83 0.63
N ILE A 518 0.22 10.72 0.22
CA ILE A 518 0.49 9.38 0.78
C ILE A 518 1.96 8.98 0.56
N ASN A 519 2.44 9.07 -0.68
CA ASN A 519 3.82 8.68 -1.04
C ASN A 519 4.86 9.51 -0.27
N ASN A 520 4.69 10.84 -0.22
CA ASN A 520 5.61 11.72 0.50
C ASN A 520 5.64 11.41 2.00
N ARG A 521 4.47 11.16 2.61
CA ARG A 521 4.40 10.84 4.04
C ARG A 521 5.07 9.51 4.36
N ILE A 522 4.86 8.49 3.52
CA ILE A 522 5.51 7.18 3.68
C ILE A 522 7.03 7.29 3.54
N ARG A 523 7.52 8.03 2.53
CA ARG A 523 8.97 8.28 2.36
C ARG A 523 9.59 8.98 3.56
N GLN A 524 8.92 9.99 4.11
CA GLN A 524 9.38 10.67 5.32
C GLN A 524 9.48 9.72 6.51
N ILE A 525 8.51 8.81 6.68
CA ILE A 525 8.53 7.82 7.77
C ILE A 525 9.64 6.78 7.54
N ALA A 526 9.86 6.37 6.29
CA ALA A 526 10.92 5.44 5.91
C ALA A 526 12.33 6.00 6.18
N GLN A 527 12.52 7.31 6.04
CA GLN A 527 13.81 8.00 6.14
C GLN A 527 14.15 8.54 7.55
N GLN A 528 13.27 8.40 8.54
CA GLN A 528 13.56 8.87 9.90
C GLN A 528 14.66 8.02 10.55
N ASP A 529 15.73 8.64 11.02
CA ASP A 529 16.75 7.94 11.83
C ASP A 529 16.13 7.31 13.09
N HIS A 530 16.72 6.19 13.53
CA HIS A 530 16.27 5.42 14.70
C HIS A 530 16.35 6.20 16.01
#